data_AF-A0A383AZZ7-F1
#
_entry.id   AF-A0A383AZZ7-F1
#
_cell.length_a   1.000
_cell.length_b   1.000
_cell.length_c   1.000
_cell.angle_alpha   90.00
_cell.angle_beta   90.00
_cell.angle_gamma   90.00
#
_symmetry.space_group_name_H-M   'P 1'
#
loop_
_entity.id
_entity.type
_entity.pdbx_description
1 polymer ?
#
loop_
_entity_poly.entity_id
_entity_poly.type
_entity_poly.pdbx_seq_one_letter_code
_entity_poly.pdbx_strand_id
1 'polypeptide(L)'
;EEEGRRRRIQDMTKTSTMLRTIGLTLALLCTLAGTSEAAEEEQRRKTEGVELTVEKWLRGHLSKLEGWGISKLLKTEQSVDREQKRRANTSTNPLELSLLADDEDRGVRFYVAANRNTPLGSRIHLAGDPDATVRVGVAMALAWDPLATQSTRKIVTDLATKLAGDPNVLVRLALVENKQLPPAVFDTLAGDPEEMIRWKLASNLDTPSRVLTRLTSDARRPVRLAALHHRNLPVSVLTTMAADGDVD
;
A
#
# COMPACT_ATOMS: atom_id res chain seq x y z
N GLU A 1 -24.19 6.90 -11.69
CA GLU A 1 -24.44 6.78 -10.22
C GLU A 1 -25.41 5.66 -9.86
N GLU A 2 -26.54 5.51 -10.58
CA GLU A 2 -27.56 4.50 -10.29
C GLU A 2 -27.06 3.04 -10.44
N GLU A 3 -26.22 2.79 -11.45
CA GLU A 3 -25.54 1.51 -11.69
C GLU A 3 -24.64 1.09 -10.50
N GLY A 4 -23.92 2.07 -9.93
CA GLY A 4 -23.04 1.86 -8.79
C GLY A 4 -23.79 1.57 -7.49
N ARG A 5 -25.00 2.13 -7.35
CA ARG A 5 -25.90 1.87 -6.22
C ARG A 5 -26.51 0.47 -6.29
N ARG A 6 -26.89 0.01 -7.49
CA ARG A 6 -27.39 -1.37 -7.70
C ARG A 6 -26.32 -2.42 -7.44
N ARG A 7 -25.07 -2.19 -7.88
CA ARG A 7 -23.94 -3.08 -7.55
C ARG A 7 -23.68 -3.16 -6.05
N ARG A 8 -23.74 -2.02 -5.34
CA ARG A 8 -23.62 -1.96 -3.87
C ARG A 8 -24.66 -2.82 -3.15
N ILE A 9 -25.93 -2.75 -3.58
CA ILE A 9 -27.01 -3.57 -2.99
C ILE A 9 -26.80 -5.05 -3.30
N GLN A 10 -26.35 -5.39 -4.51
CA GLN A 10 -26.15 -6.78 -4.91
C GLN A 10 -24.97 -7.44 -4.17
N ASP A 11 -23.88 -6.72 -3.93
CA ASP A 11 -22.74 -7.23 -3.15
C ASP A 11 -23.06 -7.36 -1.65
N MET A 12 -23.88 -6.47 -1.09
CA MET A 12 -24.41 -6.61 0.28
C MET A 12 -25.29 -7.86 0.43
N THR A 13 -26.09 -8.21 -0.58
CA THR A 13 -26.90 -9.44 -0.54
C THR A 13 -26.05 -10.71 -0.64
N LYS A 14 -24.98 -10.70 -1.46
CA LYS A 14 -24.07 -11.84 -1.61
C LYS A 14 -23.23 -12.09 -0.37
N THR A 15 -22.70 -11.03 0.26
CA THR A 15 -21.97 -11.12 1.53
C THR A 15 -22.87 -11.62 2.66
N SER A 16 -24.14 -11.18 2.69
CA SER A 16 -25.15 -11.69 3.64
C SER A 16 -25.43 -13.19 3.46
N THR A 17 -25.57 -13.68 2.21
CA THR A 17 -25.75 -15.11 1.95
C THR A 17 -24.51 -15.94 2.30
N MET A 18 -23.30 -15.43 2.02
CA MET A 18 -22.03 -16.09 2.38
C MET A 18 -21.89 -16.25 3.90
N LEU A 19 -22.18 -15.18 4.66
CA LEU A 19 -22.13 -15.21 6.12
C LEU A 19 -23.15 -16.21 6.72
N ARG A 20 -24.35 -16.31 6.13
CA ARG A 20 -25.36 -17.32 6.53
C ARG A 20 -24.89 -18.75 6.25
N THR A 21 -24.29 -19.01 5.09
CA THR A 21 -23.75 -20.35 4.78
C THR A 21 -22.56 -20.71 5.66
N ILE A 22 -21.67 -19.76 5.95
CA ILE A 22 -20.53 -19.97 6.86
C ILE A 22 -21.05 -20.28 8.28
N GLY A 23 -22.03 -19.51 8.76
CA GLY A 23 -22.70 -19.76 10.05
C GLY A 23 -23.36 -21.14 10.14
N LEU A 24 -24.06 -21.58 9.08
CA LEU A 24 -24.64 -22.92 9.00
C LEU A 24 -23.59 -24.03 8.98
N THR A 25 -22.47 -23.84 8.26
CA THR A 25 -21.38 -24.84 8.22
C THR A 25 -20.59 -24.92 9.52
N LEU A 26 -20.39 -23.80 10.21
CA LEU A 26 -19.80 -23.77 11.56
C LEU A 26 -20.72 -24.43 12.58
N ALA A 27 -22.03 -24.18 12.50
CA ALA A 27 -23.01 -24.85 13.35
C ALA A 27 -23.03 -26.37 13.13
N LEU A 28 -22.93 -26.83 11.87
CA LEU A 28 -22.88 -28.25 11.52
C LEU A 28 -21.56 -28.93 11.95
N LEU A 29 -20.43 -28.21 11.85
CA LEU A 29 -19.13 -28.69 12.34
C LEU A 29 -19.07 -28.75 13.86
N CYS A 30 -19.74 -27.84 14.57
CA CYS A 30 -19.89 -27.90 16.03
C CYS A 30 -20.74 -29.10 16.47
N THR A 31 -21.79 -29.48 15.74
CA THR A 31 -22.61 -30.66 16.09
C THR A 31 -21.90 -32.02 15.92
N LEU A 32 -20.74 -32.07 15.24
CA LEU A 32 -19.99 -33.31 14.98
C LEU A 32 -18.80 -33.53 15.93
N ALA A 33 -18.38 -32.49 16.67
CA ALA A 33 -17.36 -32.62 17.70
C ALA A 33 -18.08 -32.79 19.04
N GLY A 34 -18.01 -33.98 19.64
CA GLY A 34 -18.60 -34.26 20.95
C GLY A 34 -17.99 -33.37 22.04
N THR A 35 -18.60 -32.21 22.26
CA THR A 35 -18.37 -31.31 23.39
C THR A 35 -19.69 -31.10 24.13
N SER A 36 -19.60 -31.04 25.46
CA SER A 36 -20.73 -30.88 26.38
C SER A 36 -21.73 -29.83 25.88
N GLU A 37 -22.96 -30.24 25.57
CA GLU A 37 -24.07 -29.37 25.14
C GLU A 37 -24.22 -28.14 26.06
N ALA A 38 -23.92 -28.28 27.35
CA ALA A 38 -23.98 -27.18 28.31
C ALA A 38 -22.89 -26.10 28.07
N ALA A 39 -21.70 -26.47 27.61
CA ALA A 39 -20.65 -25.52 27.28
C ALA A 39 -20.94 -24.80 25.95
N GLU A 40 -21.51 -25.51 24.98
CA GLU A 40 -21.93 -24.93 23.70
C GLU A 40 -23.15 -24.02 23.86
N GLU A 41 -24.11 -24.39 24.70
CA GLU A 41 -25.31 -23.58 24.93
C GLU A 41 -25.01 -22.34 25.78
N GLU A 42 -24.10 -22.44 26.75
CA GLU A 42 -23.59 -21.28 27.49
C GLU A 42 -22.79 -20.33 26.58
N GLN A 43 -21.99 -20.88 25.66
CA GLN A 43 -21.25 -20.08 24.68
C GLN A 43 -22.22 -19.43 23.67
N ARG A 44 -23.26 -20.15 23.22
CA ARG A 44 -24.33 -19.63 22.36
C ARG A 44 -25.10 -18.50 23.04
N ARG A 45 -25.52 -18.69 24.30
CA ARG A 45 -26.22 -17.66 25.10
C ARG A 45 -25.34 -16.43 25.32
N LYS A 46 -24.04 -16.61 25.52
CA LYS A 46 -23.07 -15.50 25.58
C LYS A 46 -22.96 -14.77 24.24
N THR A 47 -22.85 -15.49 23.13
CA THR A 47 -22.78 -14.87 21.79
C THR A 47 -24.09 -14.18 21.40
N GLU A 48 -25.25 -14.79 21.67
CA GLU A 48 -26.57 -14.19 21.43
C GLU A 48 -26.79 -12.96 22.32
N GLY A 49 -26.36 -13.03 23.59
CA GLY A 49 -26.38 -11.89 24.51
C GLY A 49 -25.51 -10.73 24.04
N VAL A 50 -24.32 -11.01 23.50
CA VAL A 50 -23.45 -9.99 22.88
C VAL A 50 -24.08 -9.42 21.61
N GLU A 51 -24.65 -10.27 20.75
CA GLU A 51 -25.28 -9.87 19.49
C GLU A 51 -26.51 -8.97 19.72
N LEU A 52 -27.39 -9.33 20.67
CA LEU A 52 -28.51 -8.50 21.12
C LEU A 52 -28.03 -7.17 21.73
N THR A 53 -26.88 -7.16 22.41
CA THR A 53 -26.30 -5.94 22.98
C THR A 53 -25.77 -5.01 21.88
N VAL A 54 -25.09 -5.56 20.87
CA VAL A 54 -24.60 -4.80 19.71
C VAL A 54 -25.77 -4.26 18.89
N GLU A 55 -26.80 -5.07 18.66
CA GLU A 55 -27.98 -4.65 17.89
C GLU A 55 -28.74 -3.51 18.60
N LYS A 56 -28.95 -3.62 19.92
CA LYS A 56 -29.57 -2.56 20.73
C LYS A 56 -28.73 -1.29 20.72
N TRP A 57 -27.41 -1.43 20.81
CA TRP A 57 -26.47 -0.30 20.75
C TRP A 57 -26.47 0.39 19.38
N LEU A 58 -26.52 -0.37 18.28
CA LEU A 58 -26.63 0.14 16.91
C LEU A 58 -27.96 0.86 16.69
N ARG A 59 -29.09 0.28 17.12
CA ARG A 59 -30.41 0.94 17.04
C ARG A 59 -30.42 2.28 17.77
N GLY A 60 -29.81 2.34 18.96
CA GLY A 60 -29.68 3.58 19.73
C GLY A 60 -28.78 4.63 19.08
N HIS A 61 -27.82 4.23 18.25
CA HIS A 61 -27.01 5.17 17.46
C HIS A 61 -27.72 5.62 16.19
N LEU A 62 -28.43 4.72 15.50
CA LEU A 62 -29.21 5.04 14.30
C LEU A 62 -30.33 6.04 14.61
N SER A 63 -31.05 5.87 15.73
CA SER A 63 -32.08 6.84 16.13
C SER A 63 -31.52 8.22 16.47
N LYS A 64 -30.26 8.32 16.91
CA LYS A 64 -29.58 9.62 17.10
C LYS A 64 -29.22 10.27 15.77
N LEU A 65 -28.85 9.47 14.76
CA LEU A 65 -28.54 9.96 13.41
C LEU A 65 -29.79 10.52 12.74
N GLU A 66 -30.96 9.91 12.94
CA GLU A 66 -32.25 10.44 12.46
C GLU A 66 -32.58 11.82 13.04
N GLY A 67 -32.12 12.11 14.27
CA GLY A 67 -32.28 13.41 14.92
C GLY A 67 -31.23 14.46 14.52
N TRP A 68 -30.23 14.12 13.72
CA TRP A 68 -29.18 15.07 13.31
C TRP A 68 -29.51 15.71 11.97
N GLY A 69 -29.43 17.04 11.90
CA GLY A 69 -29.50 17.76 10.62
C GLY A 69 -28.26 17.48 9.75
N ILE A 70 -28.41 17.64 8.42
CA ILE A 70 -27.39 17.35 7.39
C ILE A 70 -26.02 17.94 7.74
N SER A 71 -25.98 19.19 8.24
CA SER A 71 -24.73 19.87 8.59
C SER A 71 -23.99 19.21 9.78
N LYS A 72 -24.71 18.59 10.72
CA LYS A 72 -24.12 17.88 11.85
C LYS A 72 -23.59 16.51 11.42
N LEU A 73 -24.35 15.81 10.55
CA LEU A 73 -23.93 14.53 9.94
C LEU A 73 -22.64 14.69 9.13
N LEU A 74 -22.55 15.72 8.28
CA LEU A 74 -21.36 16.02 7.48
C LEU A 74 -20.13 16.30 8.36
N LYS A 75 -20.29 17.06 9.45
CA LYS A 75 -19.18 17.31 10.40
C LYS A 75 -18.70 16.04 11.08
N THR A 76 -19.61 15.13 11.40
CA THR A 76 -19.25 13.85 12.01
C THR A 76 -18.61 12.90 11.03
N GLU A 77 -19.09 12.82 9.79
CA GLU A 77 -18.44 12.06 8.70
C GLU A 77 -17.00 12.56 8.49
N GLN A 78 -16.81 13.86 8.31
CA GLN A 78 -15.48 14.48 8.22
C GLN A 78 -14.60 14.22 9.46
N SER A 79 -15.19 14.04 10.63
CA SER A 79 -14.45 13.69 11.85
C SER A 79 -14.04 12.22 11.87
N VAL A 80 -14.93 11.33 11.43
CA VAL A 80 -14.66 9.89 11.29
C VAL A 80 -13.59 9.66 10.24
N ASP A 81 -13.68 10.32 9.08
CA ASP A 81 -12.66 10.25 8.03
C ASP A 81 -11.28 10.68 8.53
N ARG A 82 -11.23 11.78 9.30
CA ARG A 82 -10.00 12.27 9.91
C ARG A 82 -9.42 11.29 10.92
N GLU A 83 -10.28 10.67 11.73
CA GLU A 83 -9.85 9.69 12.72
C GLU A 83 -9.39 8.38 12.04
N GLN A 84 -10.06 7.90 11.00
CA GLN A 84 -9.62 6.74 10.23
C GLN A 84 -8.25 6.99 9.57
N LYS A 85 -8.05 8.17 8.98
CA LYS A 85 -6.74 8.58 8.43
C LYS A 85 -5.66 8.61 9.51
N ARG A 86 -5.98 9.14 10.70
CA ARG A 86 -5.06 9.15 11.85
C ARG A 86 -4.70 7.73 12.30
N ARG A 87 -5.70 6.84 12.40
CA ARG A 87 -5.50 5.42 12.76
C ARG A 87 -4.66 4.70 11.72
N ALA A 88 -4.97 4.84 10.44
CA ALA A 88 -4.18 4.28 9.34
C ALA A 88 -2.71 4.71 9.40
N ASN A 89 -2.45 5.99 9.71
CA ASN A 89 -1.10 6.54 9.77
C ASN A 89 -0.31 6.07 11.02
N THR A 90 -0.98 5.91 12.16
CA THR A 90 -0.32 5.71 13.46
C THR A 90 -0.41 4.29 14.01
N SER A 91 -1.30 3.45 13.48
CA SER A 91 -1.53 2.12 14.02
C SER A 91 -0.28 1.24 13.88
N THR A 92 -0.05 0.44 14.91
CA THR A 92 0.96 -0.62 14.95
C THR A 92 0.32 -2.00 14.82
N ASN A 93 -1.02 -2.09 14.74
CA ASN A 93 -1.76 -3.35 14.68
C ASN A 93 -1.88 -3.85 13.23
N PRO A 94 -1.25 -4.99 12.87
CA PRO A 94 -1.31 -5.58 11.54
C PRO A 94 -2.73 -5.86 11.03
N LEU A 95 -3.62 -6.32 11.90
CA LEU A 95 -4.98 -6.70 11.53
C LEU A 95 -5.82 -5.47 11.20
N GLU A 96 -5.69 -4.41 12.00
CA GLU A 96 -6.36 -3.15 11.75
C GLU A 96 -5.90 -2.53 10.42
N LEU A 97 -4.60 -2.51 10.18
CA LEU A 97 -4.04 -2.02 8.90
C LEU A 97 -4.50 -2.86 7.72
N SER A 98 -4.70 -4.16 7.91
CA SER A 98 -5.23 -5.03 6.86
C SER A 98 -6.69 -4.72 6.55
N LEU A 99 -7.51 -4.44 7.57
CA LEU A 99 -8.90 -4.02 7.37
C LEU A 99 -9.01 -2.64 6.69
N LEU A 100 -8.18 -1.68 7.11
CA LEU A 100 -8.16 -0.34 6.53
C LEU A 100 -7.55 -0.29 5.12
N ALA A 101 -6.87 -1.36 4.68
CA ALA A 101 -6.34 -1.46 3.32
C ALA A 101 -7.47 -1.52 2.26
N ASP A 102 -8.66 -1.98 2.64
CA ASP A 102 -9.83 -2.08 1.78
C ASP A 102 -10.81 -0.90 1.96
N ASP A 103 -10.42 0.15 2.69
CA ASP A 103 -11.28 1.30 2.98
C ASP A 103 -11.69 2.05 1.70
N GLU A 104 -12.91 2.58 1.62
CA GLU A 104 -13.38 3.30 0.43
C GLU A 104 -12.62 4.61 0.20
N ASP A 105 -12.17 5.28 1.27
CA ASP A 105 -11.40 6.52 1.20
C ASP A 105 -9.94 6.24 0.80
N ARG A 106 -9.56 6.72 -0.38
CA ARG A 106 -8.20 6.62 -0.91
C ARG A 106 -7.10 7.19 0.01
N GLY A 107 -7.43 8.17 0.84
CA GLY A 107 -6.52 8.76 1.81
C GLY A 107 -6.27 7.83 2.99
N VAL A 108 -7.28 7.10 3.46
CA VAL A 108 -7.11 6.02 4.45
C VAL A 108 -6.18 4.95 3.86
N ARG A 109 -6.49 4.46 2.65
CA ARG A 109 -5.64 3.47 1.97
C ARG A 109 -4.21 3.97 1.73
N PHE A 110 -4.03 5.24 1.39
CA PHE A 110 -2.71 5.87 1.29
C PHE A 110 -1.93 5.81 2.60
N TYR A 111 -2.54 6.20 3.72
CA TYR A 111 -1.88 6.14 5.02
C TYR A 111 -1.55 4.70 5.44
N VAL A 112 -2.43 3.73 5.12
CA VAL A 112 -2.10 2.31 5.31
C VAL A 112 -0.91 1.92 4.44
N ALA A 113 -0.89 2.28 3.15
CA ALA A 113 0.20 1.96 2.25
C ALA A 113 1.55 2.53 2.75
N ALA A 114 1.54 3.77 3.24
CA ALA A 114 2.71 4.49 3.73
C ALA A 114 3.14 4.08 5.16
N ASN A 115 2.29 3.39 5.92
CA ASN A 115 2.61 2.99 7.29
C ASN A 115 3.64 1.85 7.30
N ARG A 116 4.73 2.02 8.06
CA ARG A 116 5.82 1.02 8.18
C ARG A 116 5.39 -0.33 8.77
N ASN A 117 4.33 -0.35 9.57
CA ASN A 117 3.82 -1.57 10.23
C ASN A 117 2.84 -2.35 9.35
N THR A 118 2.50 -1.83 8.16
CA THR A 118 1.57 -2.51 7.26
C THR A 118 2.12 -3.87 6.86
N PRO A 119 1.35 -4.96 6.93
CA PRO A 119 1.82 -6.27 6.53
C PRO A 119 2.18 -6.32 5.04
N LEU A 120 3.15 -7.16 4.69
CA LEU A 120 3.60 -7.30 3.30
C LEU A 120 2.45 -7.74 2.37
N GLY A 121 1.55 -8.61 2.84
CA GLY A 121 0.35 -9.01 2.09
C GLY A 121 -0.54 -7.82 1.71
N SER A 122 -0.82 -6.94 2.67
CA SER A 122 -1.62 -5.73 2.43
C SER A 122 -0.90 -4.74 1.51
N ARG A 123 0.44 -4.63 1.60
CA ARG A 123 1.21 -3.81 0.64
C ARG A 123 1.17 -4.36 -0.79
N ILE A 124 1.22 -5.68 -0.96
CA ILE A 124 1.10 -6.32 -2.28
C ILE A 124 -0.28 -6.00 -2.89
N HIS A 125 -1.33 -6.07 -2.09
CA HIS A 125 -2.68 -5.69 -2.50
C HIS A 125 -2.74 -4.21 -2.94
N LEU A 126 -2.27 -3.30 -2.06
CA LEU A 126 -2.28 -1.85 -2.31
C LEU A 126 -1.38 -1.41 -3.47
N ALA A 127 -0.39 -2.22 -3.85
CA ALA A 127 0.42 -1.97 -5.05
C ALA A 127 -0.35 -2.16 -6.36
N GLY A 128 -1.54 -2.76 -6.30
CA GLY A 128 -2.50 -2.82 -7.39
C GLY A 128 -3.64 -1.81 -7.27
N ASP A 129 -3.60 -0.88 -6.30
CA ASP A 129 -4.70 0.06 -6.05
C ASP A 129 -4.99 0.90 -7.32
N PRO A 130 -6.25 1.14 -7.66
CA PRO A 130 -6.61 1.99 -8.80
C PRO A 130 -6.07 3.43 -8.66
N ASP A 131 -5.96 3.96 -7.44
CA ASP A 131 -5.46 5.31 -7.19
C ASP A 131 -3.93 5.32 -7.06
N ALA A 132 -3.29 6.11 -7.93
CA ALA A 132 -1.83 6.21 -7.95
C ALA A 132 -1.25 6.79 -6.64
N THR A 133 -2.01 7.61 -5.91
CA THR A 133 -1.58 8.16 -4.62
C THR A 133 -1.37 7.03 -3.62
N VAL A 134 -2.26 6.03 -3.59
CA VAL A 134 -2.11 4.86 -2.72
C VAL A 134 -0.84 4.08 -3.08
N ARG A 135 -0.60 3.87 -4.38
CA ARG A 135 0.61 3.20 -4.88
C ARG A 135 1.89 3.98 -4.56
N VAL A 136 1.85 5.31 -4.56
CA VAL A 136 2.94 6.19 -4.06
C VAL A 136 3.23 5.86 -2.59
N GLY A 137 2.19 5.71 -1.75
CA GLY A 137 2.37 5.29 -0.35
C GLY A 137 3.13 3.98 -0.22
N VAL A 138 2.83 2.99 -1.08
CA VAL A 138 3.57 1.71 -1.11
C VAL A 138 5.03 1.92 -1.49
N ALA A 139 5.30 2.71 -2.54
CA ALA A 139 6.64 3.02 -3.01
C ALA A 139 7.49 3.71 -1.92
N MET A 140 6.91 4.67 -1.20
CA MET A 140 7.57 5.39 -0.11
C MET A 140 7.90 4.49 1.09
N ALA A 141 7.02 3.54 1.42
CA ALA A 141 7.18 2.66 2.57
C ALA A 141 7.94 1.37 2.27
N LEU A 142 8.31 1.13 1.01
CA LEU A 142 9.04 -0.07 0.63
C LEU A 142 10.42 -0.06 1.29
N ALA A 143 10.82 -1.14 1.92
CA ALA A 143 12.12 -1.24 2.58
C ALA A 143 12.80 -2.52 2.11
N TRP A 144 13.75 -2.39 1.19
CA TRP A 144 14.60 -3.51 0.82
C TRP A 144 15.70 -3.68 1.86
N ASP A 145 15.68 -4.83 2.54
CA ASP A 145 16.68 -5.20 3.53
C ASP A 145 17.57 -6.34 2.99
N PRO A 146 18.89 -6.13 2.82
CA PRO A 146 19.80 -7.18 2.40
C PRO A 146 19.87 -8.35 3.38
N LEU A 147 19.54 -8.14 4.67
CA LEU A 147 19.59 -9.16 5.72
C LEU A 147 18.28 -9.96 5.87
N ALA A 148 17.20 -9.55 5.20
CA ALA A 148 15.92 -10.26 5.25
C ALA A 148 16.02 -11.67 4.63
N THR A 149 15.00 -12.51 4.83
CA THR A 149 14.97 -13.84 4.20
C THR A 149 14.98 -13.74 2.67
N GLN A 150 15.52 -14.75 1.98
CA GLN A 150 15.54 -14.79 0.51
C GLN A 150 14.14 -14.61 -0.09
N SER A 151 13.13 -15.23 0.51
CA SER A 151 11.73 -15.11 0.08
C SER A 151 11.22 -13.67 0.23
N THR A 152 11.48 -13.03 1.37
CA THR A 152 11.10 -11.63 1.60
C THR A 152 11.79 -10.70 0.60
N ARG A 153 13.11 -10.85 0.39
CA ARG A 153 13.86 -10.05 -0.58
C ARG A 153 13.28 -10.20 -1.99
N LYS A 154 12.95 -11.43 -2.41
CA LYS A 154 12.35 -11.69 -3.71
C LYS A 154 11.01 -10.95 -3.86
N ILE A 155 10.12 -11.09 -2.89
CA ILE A 155 8.80 -10.45 -2.93
C ILE A 155 8.93 -8.92 -3.00
N VAL A 156 9.78 -8.33 -2.16
CA VAL A 156 10.00 -6.87 -2.15
C VAL A 156 10.63 -6.40 -3.47
N THR A 157 11.55 -7.19 -4.04
CA THR A 157 12.17 -6.88 -5.33
C THR A 157 11.16 -6.95 -6.48
N ASP A 158 10.33 -7.98 -6.52
CA ASP A 158 9.27 -8.14 -7.52
C ASP A 158 8.27 -6.98 -7.43
N LEU A 159 7.89 -6.60 -6.20
CA LEU A 159 7.01 -5.47 -5.94
C LEU A 159 7.62 -4.14 -6.39
N ALA A 160 8.89 -3.87 -6.05
CA ALA A 160 9.59 -2.68 -6.48
C ALA A 160 9.71 -2.60 -8.01
N THR A 161 9.98 -3.73 -8.66
CA THR A 161 10.08 -3.83 -10.12
C THR A 161 8.75 -3.50 -10.78
N LYS A 162 7.63 -4.00 -10.23
CA LYS A 162 6.29 -3.64 -10.70
C LYS A 162 6.04 -2.14 -10.59
N LEU A 163 6.35 -1.53 -9.44
CA LEU A 163 6.17 -0.09 -9.20
C LEU A 163 7.11 0.79 -10.05
N ALA A 164 8.29 0.28 -10.43
CA ALA A 164 9.21 0.99 -11.33
C ALA A 164 8.69 1.06 -12.77
N GLY A 165 7.81 0.14 -13.16
CA GLY A 165 7.07 0.17 -14.41
C GLY A 165 5.69 0.83 -14.30
N ASP A 166 5.35 1.50 -13.19
CA ASP A 166 4.04 2.10 -13.00
C ASP A 166 3.77 3.21 -14.04
N PRO A 167 2.57 3.28 -14.63
CA PRO A 167 2.24 4.33 -15.58
C PRO A 167 2.28 5.74 -14.98
N ASN A 168 2.12 5.87 -13.66
CA ASN A 168 2.17 7.15 -12.99
C ASN A 168 3.60 7.53 -12.59
N VAL A 169 4.07 8.68 -13.11
CA VAL A 169 5.41 9.23 -12.82
C VAL A 169 5.66 9.44 -11.33
N LEU A 170 4.65 9.78 -10.53
CA LEU A 170 4.81 10.02 -9.09
C LEU A 170 5.13 8.74 -8.33
N VAL A 171 4.60 7.59 -8.76
CA VAL A 171 4.89 6.28 -8.16
C VAL A 171 6.36 5.92 -8.40
N ARG A 172 6.82 6.08 -9.64
CA ARG A 172 8.21 5.82 -10.03
C ARG A 172 9.19 6.80 -9.36
N LEU A 173 8.81 8.07 -9.23
CA LEU A 173 9.60 9.08 -8.50
C LEU A 173 9.71 8.74 -7.01
N ALA A 174 8.61 8.34 -6.37
CA ALA A 174 8.61 7.94 -4.97
C ALA A 174 9.52 6.73 -4.68
N LEU A 175 9.67 5.81 -5.65
CA LEU A 175 10.67 4.76 -5.57
C LEU A 175 12.09 5.34 -5.58
N VAL A 176 12.43 6.23 -6.53
CA VAL A 176 13.78 6.83 -6.61
C VAL A 176 14.18 7.56 -5.33
N GLU A 177 13.22 8.25 -4.71
CA GLU A 177 13.44 9.01 -3.47
C GLU A 177 13.55 8.10 -2.24
N ASN A 178 13.21 6.83 -2.38
CA ASN A 178 13.38 5.83 -1.33
C ASN A 178 14.86 5.42 -1.21
N LYS A 179 15.38 5.46 0.01
CA LYS A 179 16.78 5.13 0.31
C LYS A 179 17.09 3.63 0.26
N GLN A 180 16.08 2.77 0.20
CA GLN A 180 16.24 1.31 0.27
C GLN A 180 15.68 0.65 -0.98
N LEU A 181 16.24 1.02 -2.14
CA LEU A 181 15.88 0.43 -3.41
C LEU A 181 16.59 -0.92 -3.63
N PRO A 182 15.88 -1.96 -4.08
CA PRO A 182 16.51 -3.19 -4.52
C PRO A 182 17.45 -2.93 -5.72
N PRO A 183 18.63 -3.56 -5.77
CA PRO A 183 19.59 -3.37 -6.87
C PRO A 183 19.02 -3.56 -8.28
N ALA A 184 18.07 -4.50 -8.44
CA ALA A 184 17.45 -4.82 -9.73
C ALA A 184 16.62 -3.66 -10.32
N VAL A 185 16.21 -2.69 -9.51
CA VAL A 185 15.31 -1.60 -9.93
C VAL A 185 16.08 -0.45 -10.58
N PHE A 186 17.35 -0.26 -10.25
CA PHE A 186 18.16 0.84 -10.79
C PHE A 186 18.29 0.78 -12.31
N ASP A 187 18.39 -0.42 -12.91
CA ASP A 187 18.48 -0.55 -14.37
C ASP A 187 17.21 -0.10 -15.09
N THR A 188 16.06 -0.45 -14.51
CA THR A 188 14.74 -0.07 -15.03
C THR A 188 14.59 1.45 -14.97
N LEU A 189 14.89 2.06 -13.83
CA LEU A 189 14.76 3.51 -13.63
C LEU A 189 15.80 4.31 -14.44
N ALA A 190 16.96 3.75 -14.74
CA ALA A 190 17.94 4.38 -15.61
C ALA A 190 17.49 4.44 -17.08
N GLY A 191 16.52 3.61 -17.45
CA GLY A 191 15.85 3.66 -18.76
C GLY A 191 14.51 4.38 -18.74
N ASP A 192 14.16 5.07 -17.65
CA ASP A 192 12.86 5.71 -17.52
C ASP A 192 12.65 6.76 -18.62
N PRO A 193 11.49 6.82 -19.29
CA PRO A 193 11.22 7.86 -20.28
C PRO A 193 11.31 9.28 -19.70
N GLU A 194 11.00 9.47 -18.41
CA GLU A 194 11.00 10.78 -17.78
C GLU A 194 12.41 11.22 -17.36
N GLU A 195 12.85 12.39 -17.83
CA GLU A 195 14.16 12.96 -17.50
C GLU A 195 14.32 13.15 -15.98
N MET A 196 13.27 13.63 -15.32
CA MET A 196 13.29 13.89 -13.87
C MET A 196 13.65 12.63 -13.07
N ILE A 197 13.14 11.47 -13.48
CA ILE A 197 13.43 10.19 -12.81
C ILE A 197 14.90 9.82 -12.99
N ARG A 198 15.40 9.88 -14.21
CA ARG A 198 16.82 9.55 -14.51
C ARG A 198 17.78 10.51 -13.80
N TRP A 199 17.44 11.80 -13.75
CA TRP A 199 18.22 12.81 -13.02
C TRP A 199 18.24 12.56 -11.51
N LYS A 200 17.09 12.24 -10.91
CA LYS A 200 17.01 11.87 -9.49
C LYS A 200 17.77 10.59 -9.19
N LEU A 201 17.73 9.61 -10.08
CA LEU A 201 18.50 8.39 -9.96
C LEU A 201 20.00 8.68 -10.00
N ALA A 202 20.47 9.50 -10.95
CA ALA A 202 21.87 9.91 -11.03
C ALA A 202 22.35 10.67 -9.77
N SER A 203 21.43 11.33 -9.07
CA SER A 203 21.70 12.08 -7.83
C SER A 203 21.57 11.23 -6.55
N ASN A 204 21.08 9.99 -6.65
CA ASN A 204 20.88 9.11 -5.50
C ASN A 204 22.21 8.47 -5.08
N LEU A 205 22.58 8.64 -3.80
CA LEU A 205 23.85 8.20 -3.21
C LEU A 205 24.12 6.70 -3.34
N ASP A 206 23.07 5.89 -3.44
CA ASP A 206 23.15 4.44 -3.52
C ASP A 206 23.16 3.94 -4.96
N THR A 207 23.12 4.83 -5.95
CA THR A 207 23.15 4.45 -7.36
C THR A 207 24.46 3.72 -7.70
N PRO A 208 24.38 2.49 -8.25
CA PRO A 208 25.56 1.71 -8.58
C PRO A 208 26.40 2.35 -9.70
N SER A 209 27.72 2.14 -9.64
CA SER A 209 28.69 2.64 -10.63
C SER A 209 28.33 2.25 -12.07
N ARG A 210 27.86 1.01 -12.30
CA ARG A 210 27.41 0.54 -13.62
C ARG A 210 26.26 1.38 -14.17
N VAL A 211 25.31 1.76 -13.32
CA VAL A 211 24.15 2.58 -13.71
C VAL A 211 24.59 4.02 -13.97
N LEU A 212 25.45 4.58 -13.13
CA LEU A 212 26.04 5.90 -13.36
C LEU A 212 26.81 5.97 -14.68
N THR A 213 27.61 4.95 -14.97
CA THR A 213 28.37 4.85 -16.24
C THR A 213 27.45 4.86 -17.45
N ARG A 214 26.26 4.25 -17.36
CA ARG A 214 25.26 4.34 -18.43
C ARG A 214 24.66 5.75 -18.54
N LEU A 215 24.44 6.43 -17.42
CA LEU A 215 23.82 7.76 -17.36
C LEU A 215 24.79 8.89 -17.79
N THR A 216 26.11 8.66 -17.85
CA THR A 216 27.05 9.64 -18.43
C THR A 216 26.79 9.85 -19.93
N SER A 217 26.17 8.88 -20.61
CA SER A 217 25.75 8.98 -22.02
C SER A 217 24.26 9.32 -22.18
N ASP A 218 23.59 9.86 -21.15
CA ASP A 218 22.18 10.23 -21.24
C ASP A 218 21.93 11.34 -22.28
N ALA A 219 20.79 11.26 -22.97
CA ALA A 219 20.37 12.27 -23.94
C ALA A 219 20.23 13.67 -23.32
N ARG A 220 19.97 13.77 -22.01
CA ARG A 220 19.71 15.02 -21.31
C ARG A 220 20.92 15.45 -20.49
N ARG A 221 21.43 16.65 -20.79
CA ARG A 221 22.61 17.24 -20.12
C ARG A 221 22.52 17.25 -18.58
N PRO A 222 21.38 17.59 -17.94
CA PRO A 222 21.28 17.54 -16.48
C PRO A 222 21.53 16.16 -15.88
N VAL A 223 21.10 15.10 -16.57
CA VAL A 223 21.32 13.71 -16.15
C VAL A 223 22.80 13.34 -16.27
N ARG A 224 23.44 13.67 -17.41
CA ARG A 224 24.88 13.45 -17.61
C ARG A 224 25.72 14.11 -16.52
N LEU A 225 25.46 15.39 -16.26
CA LEU A 225 26.20 16.16 -15.24
C LEU A 225 26.01 15.60 -13.84
N ALA A 226 24.79 15.17 -13.49
CA ALA A 226 24.54 14.54 -12.20
C ALA A 226 25.34 13.23 -12.05
N ALA A 227 25.39 12.40 -13.10
CA ALA A 227 26.17 11.16 -13.09
C ALA A 227 27.68 11.41 -12.99
N LEU A 228 28.21 12.39 -13.76
CA LEU A 228 29.62 12.76 -13.78
C LEU A 228 30.13 13.30 -12.44
N HIS A 229 29.29 14.03 -11.71
CA HIS A 229 29.62 14.52 -10.38
C HIS A 229 29.35 13.52 -9.26
N HIS A 230 28.87 12.31 -9.58
CA HIS A 230 28.50 11.34 -8.57
C HIS A 230 29.72 10.62 -7.97
N ARG A 231 29.80 10.56 -6.65
CA ARG A 231 30.95 9.99 -5.92
C ARG A 231 31.23 8.51 -6.24
N ASN A 232 30.20 7.75 -6.64
CA ASN A 232 30.32 6.33 -6.97
C ASN A 232 30.72 6.11 -8.44
N LEU A 233 30.90 7.16 -9.26
CA LEU A 233 31.37 7.01 -10.64
C LEU A 233 32.88 6.69 -10.62
N PRO A 234 33.32 5.58 -11.25
CA PRO A 234 34.74 5.23 -11.29
C PRO A 234 35.54 6.27 -12.10
N VAL A 235 36.70 6.68 -11.58
CA VAL A 235 37.60 7.62 -12.26
C VAL A 235 38.02 7.14 -13.66
N SER A 236 38.08 5.81 -13.87
CA SER A 236 38.38 5.24 -15.18
C SER A 236 37.40 5.69 -16.28
N VAL A 237 36.13 5.90 -15.94
CA VAL A 237 35.11 6.41 -16.88
C VAL A 237 35.45 7.84 -17.30
N LEU A 238 35.82 8.69 -16.35
CA LEU A 238 36.21 10.08 -16.62
C LEU A 238 37.46 10.15 -17.50
N THR A 239 38.45 9.27 -17.26
CA THR A 239 39.67 9.22 -18.08
C THR A 239 39.40 8.77 -19.51
N THR A 240 38.47 7.82 -19.72
CA THR A 240 38.08 7.39 -21.07
C THR A 240 37.35 8.51 -21.80
N MET A 241 36.39 9.18 -21.16
CA MET A 241 35.66 10.29 -21.76
C MET A 241 36.57 11.47 -22.13
N ALA A 242 37.56 11.79 -21.29
CA ALA A 242 38.55 12.82 -21.58
C ALA A 242 39.45 12.47 -22.78
N ALA A 243 39.74 11.19 -22.99
CA ALA A 243 40.53 10.71 -24.13
C ALA A 243 39.72 10.71 -25.44
N ASP A 244 38.42 10.44 -25.36
CA ASP A 244 37.53 10.36 -26.52
C ASP A 244 37.07 11.74 -27.04
N GLY A 245 37.45 12.84 -26.37
CA GLY A 245 37.16 14.21 -26.79
C GLY A 245 35.69 14.64 -26.64
N ASP A 246 34.88 13.83 -25.96
CA ASP A 246 33.44 14.03 -25.79
C ASP A 246 33.18 14.93 -24.57
N VAL A 247 33.33 16.25 -24.78
CA VAL A 247 33.15 17.28 -23.74
C VAL A 247 31.99 18.20 -24.14
N ASP A 248 30.76 17.77 -23.89
CA ASP A 248 29.51 18.48 -24.26
C ASP A 248 28.58 18.76 -23.05
#